data_AF-A0A810NCT7-F1
#
_entry.id   AF-A0A810NCT7-F1
#
_cell.length_a   1.000
_cell.length_b   1.000
_cell.length_c   1.000
_cell.angle_alpha   90.00
_cell.angle_beta   90.00
_cell.angle_gamma   90.00
#
_symmetry.space_group_name_H-M   'P 1'
#
loop_
_entity.id
_entity.type
_entity.pdbx_description
1 polymer ?
#
loop_
_entity_poly.entity_id
_entity_poly.type
_entity_poly.pdbx_seq_one_letter_code
_entity_poly.pdbx_strand_id
1 'polypeptide(L)'
;MRRAVLTVSFLITACWALSACGDAAPEAAPTSAPPVSAAAAEPAEPRAQLAARAAAAKDLRQVALYTFKSPKRPDRRVTITRALDGSWRIDVPGGAHSGAVDIALVFTGGALHQCALAAGNHPYSGCVKVPGALPGKADVKVQHLITDWQNLLTDRRLALAVADAAPLPGARGKCYAVESSAASLKLPLDAGIYCYEADGTLTAAKVAFGTLLLEGTPGLAPPSVSLPGPVVPGQPLPLTAPPSPKPSASASASPSAKP
;
A
#
# COMPACT_ATOMS: atom_id res chain seq x y z
N MET A 1 -10.01 -42.31 -32.07
CA MET A 1 -9.83 -42.48 -33.53
C MET A 1 -9.00 -41.32 -34.07
N ARG A 2 -7.99 -41.66 -34.87
CA ARG A 2 -7.18 -40.85 -35.81
C ARG A 2 -6.23 -39.76 -35.28
N ARG A 3 -4.94 -40.11 -35.38
CA ARG A 3 -3.71 -39.32 -35.33
C ARG A 3 -3.53 -38.48 -36.61
N ALA A 4 -2.78 -37.39 -36.54
CA ALA A 4 -1.99 -36.91 -37.69
C ALA A 4 -0.67 -36.29 -37.18
N VAL A 5 0.41 -37.00 -37.47
CA VAL A 5 1.81 -36.58 -37.40
C VAL A 5 2.19 -36.11 -38.80
N LEU A 6 2.95 -35.02 -38.94
CA LEU A 6 3.70 -34.77 -40.18
C LEU A 6 4.97 -33.95 -39.92
N THR A 7 6.06 -34.69 -40.02
CA THR A 7 7.49 -34.35 -40.08
C THR A 7 7.87 -34.08 -41.54
N VAL A 8 8.67 -33.03 -41.87
CA VAL A 8 9.61 -32.94 -43.05
C VAL A 8 10.54 -31.73 -42.77
N SER A 9 11.80 -31.89 -42.36
CA SER A 9 13.06 -32.20 -43.08
C SER A 9 13.84 -30.99 -43.63
N PHE A 10 15.04 -30.88 -43.06
CA PHE A 10 16.27 -30.16 -43.39
C PHE A 10 16.61 -29.93 -44.87
N LEU A 11 17.26 -28.78 -45.16
CA LEU A 11 18.18 -28.60 -46.28
C LEU A 11 19.44 -27.86 -45.81
N ILE A 12 20.57 -28.57 -45.96
CA ILE A 12 21.94 -28.14 -45.66
C ILE A 12 22.52 -27.55 -46.93
N THR A 13 23.14 -26.36 -46.85
CA THR A 13 24.06 -25.88 -47.88
C THR A 13 25.34 -25.39 -47.21
N ALA A 14 26.42 -26.15 -47.41
CA ALA A 14 27.78 -25.80 -47.02
C ALA A 14 28.52 -25.20 -48.22
N CYS A 15 29.33 -24.15 -47.98
CA CYS A 15 30.39 -23.72 -48.89
C CYS A 15 31.64 -23.37 -48.06
N TRP A 16 32.68 -24.18 -48.25
CA TRP A 16 34.10 -23.94 -47.93
C TRP A 16 34.70 -23.04 -49.04
N ALA A 17 35.83 -22.33 -49.00
CA ALA A 17 37.06 -22.18 -48.19
C ALA A 17 37.63 -20.76 -48.49
N LEU A 18 38.62 -20.15 -47.81
CA LEU A 18 40.06 -20.47 -47.76
C LEU A 18 40.83 -19.53 -46.79
N SER A 19 41.77 -20.14 -46.06
CA SER A 19 43.07 -19.70 -45.50
C SER A 19 43.49 -18.22 -45.42
N ALA A 20 43.91 -17.81 -44.22
CA ALA A 20 45.09 -16.96 -43.99
C ALA A 20 45.82 -17.40 -42.70
N CYS A 21 47.09 -17.80 -42.82
CA CYS A 21 48.03 -18.03 -41.73
C CYS A 21 48.70 -16.72 -41.31
N GLY A 22 48.94 -16.52 -40.01
CA GLY A 22 49.87 -15.50 -39.51
C GLY A 22 49.78 -15.28 -38.00
N ASP A 23 50.84 -15.70 -37.31
CA ASP A 23 51.23 -15.41 -35.92
C ASP A 23 50.41 -16.00 -34.74
N ALA A 24 50.96 -17.08 -34.19
CA ALA A 24 50.58 -17.64 -32.90
C ALA A 24 51.13 -16.75 -31.76
N ALA A 25 50.27 -15.93 -31.17
CA ALA A 25 50.48 -15.39 -29.82
C ALA A 25 49.98 -16.42 -28.78
N PRO A 26 50.63 -16.58 -27.61
CA PRO A 26 50.16 -17.51 -26.60
C PRO A 26 48.77 -17.10 -26.11
N GLU A 27 47.81 -18.01 -26.24
CA GLU A 27 46.46 -17.84 -25.72
C GLU A 27 46.53 -17.78 -24.19
N ALA A 28 46.33 -16.59 -23.64
CA ALA A 28 46.10 -16.42 -22.21
C ALA A 28 44.79 -17.15 -21.88
N ALA A 29 44.89 -18.24 -21.13
CA ALA A 29 43.73 -18.96 -20.62
C ALA A 29 42.79 -17.98 -19.90
N PRO A 30 41.47 -18.02 -20.15
CA PRO A 30 40.54 -17.18 -19.42
C PRO A 30 40.52 -17.64 -17.96
N THR A 31 41.23 -16.90 -17.11
CA THR A 31 41.09 -16.96 -15.65
C THR A 31 39.61 -16.83 -15.33
N SER A 32 39.02 -17.91 -14.84
CA SER A 32 37.66 -17.92 -14.32
C SER A 32 37.63 -17.05 -13.07
N ALA A 33 37.23 -15.79 -13.20
CA ALA A 33 36.95 -14.96 -12.05
C ALA A 33 35.83 -15.63 -11.23
N PRO A 34 35.95 -15.71 -9.89
CA PRO A 34 34.85 -16.23 -9.07
C PRO A 34 33.62 -15.35 -9.28
N PRO A 35 32.40 -15.91 -9.27
CA PRO A 35 31.19 -15.12 -9.40
C PRO A 35 31.11 -14.20 -8.18
N VAL A 36 31.44 -12.93 -8.38
CA VAL A 36 31.16 -11.90 -7.40
C VAL A 36 29.64 -11.75 -7.42
N SER A 37 28.96 -12.41 -6.49
CA SER A 37 27.58 -12.09 -6.17
C SER A 37 27.59 -10.72 -5.50
N ALA A 38 27.81 -9.68 -6.30
CA ALA A 38 27.69 -8.31 -5.87
C ALA A 38 26.22 -8.11 -5.54
N ALA A 39 25.90 -8.03 -4.24
CA ALA A 39 24.67 -7.38 -3.82
C ALA A 39 24.61 -6.05 -4.57
N ALA A 40 23.56 -5.85 -5.37
CA ALA A 40 23.46 -4.67 -6.21
C ALA A 40 23.66 -3.42 -5.34
N ALA A 41 24.62 -2.58 -5.71
CA ALA A 41 24.88 -1.35 -4.98
C ALA A 41 23.60 -0.49 -4.93
N GLU A 42 23.34 0.14 -3.79
CA GLU A 42 22.19 1.03 -3.64
C GLU A 42 22.32 2.17 -4.67
N PRO A 43 21.23 2.55 -5.38
CA PRO A 43 21.29 3.66 -6.33
C PRO A 43 21.78 4.93 -5.65
N ALA A 44 22.63 5.72 -6.32
CA ALA A 44 23.10 6.99 -5.74
C ALA A 44 22.00 8.08 -5.70
N GLU A 45 20.99 7.96 -6.56
CA GLU A 45 19.99 9.00 -6.80
C GLU A 45 18.73 8.79 -5.92
N PRO A 46 18.25 9.81 -5.17
CA PRO A 46 17.17 9.64 -4.19
C PRO A 46 15.86 9.08 -4.75
N ARG A 47 15.45 9.46 -5.97
CA ARG A 47 14.24 8.91 -6.61
C ARG A 47 14.37 7.40 -6.83
N ALA A 48 15.53 6.95 -7.28
CA ALA A 48 15.83 5.53 -7.48
C ALA A 48 15.92 4.75 -6.16
N GLN A 49 16.50 5.34 -5.10
CA GLN A 49 16.52 4.71 -3.78
C GLN A 49 15.11 4.54 -3.20
N LEU A 50 14.29 5.60 -3.24
CA LEU A 50 12.90 5.55 -2.80
C LEU A 50 12.10 4.52 -3.61
N ALA A 51 12.31 4.47 -4.93
CA ALA A 51 11.66 3.47 -5.79
C ALA A 51 12.06 2.03 -5.40
N ALA A 52 13.34 1.78 -5.11
CA ALA A 52 13.81 0.47 -4.68
C ALA A 52 13.18 0.04 -3.35
N ARG A 53 13.12 0.96 -2.37
CA ARG A 53 12.48 0.71 -1.06
C ARG A 53 10.98 0.51 -1.18
N ALA A 54 10.30 1.31 -2.00
CA ALA A 54 8.87 1.13 -2.28
C ALA A 54 8.59 -0.19 -3.01
N ALA A 55 9.49 -0.65 -3.89
CA ALA A 55 9.40 -1.97 -4.51
C ALA A 55 9.54 -3.09 -3.47
N ALA A 56 10.56 -3.04 -2.60
CA ALA A 56 10.70 -4.00 -1.51
C ALA A 56 9.47 -4.01 -0.57
N ALA A 57 8.90 -2.83 -0.29
CA ALA A 57 7.71 -2.69 0.52
C ALA A 57 6.46 -3.39 -0.06
N LYS A 58 6.39 -3.55 -1.39
CA LYS A 58 5.28 -4.25 -2.06
C LYS A 58 5.34 -5.75 -1.83
N ASP A 59 6.54 -6.32 -1.74
CA ASP A 59 6.77 -7.74 -1.56
C ASP A 59 6.77 -8.14 -0.08
N LEU A 60 6.91 -7.16 0.81
CA LEU A 60 6.93 -7.37 2.26
C LEU A 60 5.59 -7.91 2.77
N ARG A 61 5.67 -8.93 3.64
CA ARG A 61 4.53 -9.57 4.32
C ARG A 61 4.79 -9.53 5.82
N GLN A 62 3.97 -8.79 6.55
CA GLN A 62 4.15 -8.56 7.98
C GLN A 62 2.89 -8.01 8.65
N VAL A 63 2.91 -7.99 9.98
CA VAL A 63 1.99 -7.23 10.82
C VAL A 63 2.74 -6.07 11.44
N ALA A 64 2.35 -4.84 11.14
CA ALA A 64 2.99 -3.63 11.64
C ALA A 64 1.98 -2.75 12.39
N LEU A 65 2.39 -2.25 13.54
CA LEU A 65 1.60 -1.35 14.38
C LEU A 65 2.14 0.06 14.23
N TYR A 66 1.28 1.06 14.07
CA TYR A 66 1.68 2.45 13.88
C TYR A 66 0.95 3.37 14.84
N THR A 67 1.66 4.32 15.44
CA THR A 67 1.02 5.51 16.00
C THR A 67 0.61 6.40 14.82
N PHE A 68 -0.68 6.72 14.73
CA PHE A 68 -1.23 7.66 13.75
C PHE A 68 -1.68 8.95 14.43
N LYS A 69 -1.06 10.05 14.02
CA LYS A 69 -1.37 11.41 14.47
C LYS A 69 -2.09 12.15 13.35
N SER A 70 -3.28 12.65 13.64
CA SER A 70 -4.06 13.45 12.68
C SER A 70 -4.53 14.76 13.30
N PRO A 71 -4.69 15.83 12.52
CA PRO A 71 -5.12 17.12 13.05
C PRO A 71 -6.45 17.01 13.79
N LYS A 72 -6.56 17.65 14.96
CA LYS A 72 -7.79 17.75 15.76
C LYS A 72 -8.36 16.40 16.24
N ARG A 73 -7.54 15.36 16.30
CA ARG A 73 -7.91 14.02 16.80
C ARG A 73 -6.83 13.52 17.76
N PRO A 74 -7.19 12.72 18.77
CA PRO A 74 -6.19 12.07 19.61
C PRO A 74 -5.34 11.09 18.77
N ASP A 75 -4.09 10.92 19.19
CA ASP A 75 -3.20 9.88 18.66
C ASP A 75 -3.86 8.51 18.83
N ARG A 76 -3.76 7.67 17.80
CA ARG A 76 -4.40 6.35 17.80
C ARG A 76 -3.52 5.32 17.11
N ARG A 77 -3.70 4.06 17.47
CA ARG A 77 -2.90 2.97 16.91
C ARG A 77 -3.59 2.36 15.71
N VAL A 78 -2.90 2.36 14.57
CA VAL A 78 -3.34 1.71 13.34
C VAL A 78 -2.56 0.43 13.15
N THR A 79 -3.25 -0.68 12.94
CA THR A 79 -2.59 -1.97 12.65
C THR A 79 -2.70 -2.26 11.17
N ILE A 80 -1.59 -2.60 10.53
CA ILE A 80 -1.53 -3.00 9.13
C ILE A 80 -1.03 -4.44 9.06
N THR A 81 -1.83 -5.32 8.47
CA THR A 81 -1.50 -6.72 8.24
C THR A 81 -1.44 -6.98 6.75
N ARG A 82 -0.33 -7.54 6.26
CA ARG A 82 -0.18 -8.10 4.92
C ARG A 82 0.11 -9.58 5.04
N ALA A 83 -0.82 -10.41 4.59
CA ALA A 83 -0.73 -11.87 4.70
C ALA A 83 -0.01 -12.50 3.50
N LEU A 84 0.46 -13.74 3.68
CA LEU A 84 1.27 -14.46 2.69
C LEU A 84 0.53 -14.69 1.36
N ASP A 85 -0.79 -14.90 1.39
CA ASP A 85 -1.64 -15.06 0.21
C ASP A 85 -1.95 -13.75 -0.55
N GLY A 86 -1.41 -12.62 -0.09
CA GLY A 86 -1.62 -11.29 -0.68
C GLY A 86 -2.88 -10.58 -0.17
N SER A 87 -3.67 -11.22 0.69
CA SER A 87 -4.75 -10.54 1.41
C SER A 87 -4.17 -9.56 2.45
N TRP A 88 -4.89 -8.47 2.75
CA TRP A 88 -4.43 -7.48 3.70
C TRP A 88 -5.57 -6.87 4.51
N ARG A 89 -5.23 -6.37 5.68
CA ARG A 89 -6.16 -5.73 6.62
C ARG A 89 -5.54 -4.50 7.26
N ILE A 90 -6.32 -3.44 7.42
CA ILE A 90 -5.93 -2.23 8.13
C ILE A 90 -7.00 -1.91 9.17
N ASP A 91 -6.65 -1.97 10.45
CA ASP A 91 -7.52 -1.59 11.55
C ASP A 91 -7.28 -0.12 11.92
N VAL A 92 -8.32 0.70 11.82
CA VAL A 92 -8.29 2.14 12.08
C VAL A 92 -9.30 2.49 13.18
N PRO A 93 -8.85 2.56 14.45
CA PRO A 93 -9.67 3.08 15.53
C PRO A 93 -10.16 4.51 15.23
N GLY A 94 -11.44 4.76 15.47
CA GLY A 94 -12.13 6.00 15.15
C GLY A 94 -12.06 6.39 13.66
N GLY A 95 -11.98 5.42 12.76
CA GLY A 95 -11.82 5.65 11.33
C GLY A 95 -13.08 6.16 10.62
N ALA A 96 -14.27 6.04 11.23
CA ALA A 96 -15.52 6.51 10.63
C ALA A 96 -16.40 7.32 11.61
N HIS A 97 -17.42 8.00 11.09
CA HIS A 97 -18.41 8.77 11.85
C HIS A 97 -17.79 9.78 12.83
N SER A 98 -16.85 10.59 12.35
CA SER A 98 -16.10 11.57 13.14
C SER A 98 -15.34 10.97 14.32
N GLY A 99 -15.05 9.67 14.29
CA GLY A 99 -14.37 8.95 15.38
C GLY A 99 -15.24 8.10 16.25
N ALA A 100 -16.54 8.06 16.01
CA ALA A 100 -17.46 7.24 16.80
C ALA A 100 -17.39 5.74 16.46
N VAL A 101 -16.80 5.38 15.30
CA VAL A 101 -16.75 3.98 14.84
C VAL A 101 -15.34 3.59 14.44
N ASP A 102 -14.86 2.52 15.05
CA ASP A 102 -13.65 1.80 14.64
C ASP A 102 -13.95 0.99 13.39
N ILE A 103 -13.04 1.00 12.41
CA ILE A 103 -13.22 0.25 11.18
C ILE A 103 -12.01 -0.60 10.84
N ALA A 104 -12.24 -1.65 10.05
CA ALA A 104 -11.21 -2.37 9.33
C ALA A 104 -11.44 -2.24 7.82
N LEU A 105 -10.38 -1.94 7.08
CA LEU A 105 -10.34 -2.15 5.63
C LEU A 105 -9.72 -3.51 5.37
N VAL A 106 -10.40 -4.38 4.62
CA VAL A 106 -9.94 -5.74 4.37
C VAL A 106 -10.02 -6.05 2.88
N PHE A 107 -8.90 -6.42 2.28
CA PHE A 107 -8.86 -6.99 0.94
C PHE A 107 -8.61 -8.49 1.03
N THR A 108 -9.61 -9.27 0.63
CA THR A 108 -9.56 -10.73 0.63
C THR A 108 -10.51 -11.27 -0.44
N GLY A 109 -10.19 -12.43 -1.02
CA GLY A 109 -10.98 -13.01 -2.10
C GLY A 109 -11.14 -12.09 -3.33
N GLY A 110 -10.16 -11.21 -3.60
CA GLY A 110 -10.19 -10.27 -4.71
C GLY A 110 -11.14 -9.08 -4.54
N ALA A 111 -11.66 -8.84 -3.35
CA ALA A 111 -12.57 -7.73 -3.08
C ALA A 111 -12.18 -6.93 -1.83
N LEU A 112 -12.38 -5.62 -1.90
CA LEU A 112 -12.24 -4.71 -0.78
C LEU A 112 -13.53 -4.69 0.05
N HIS A 113 -13.38 -4.70 1.36
CA HIS A 113 -14.46 -4.58 2.33
C HIS A 113 -14.12 -3.50 3.36
N GLN A 114 -15.13 -2.81 3.84
CA GLN A 114 -15.03 -2.00 5.05
C GLN A 114 -15.90 -2.64 6.13
N CYS A 115 -15.31 -2.94 7.27
CA CYS A 115 -16.01 -3.57 8.40
C CYS A 115 -16.03 -2.62 9.59
N ALA A 116 -17.14 -2.54 10.30
CA ALA A 116 -17.13 -1.90 11.61
C ALA A 116 -16.57 -2.88 12.65
N LEU A 117 -15.60 -2.43 13.44
CA LEU A 117 -15.03 -3.15 14.56
C LEU A 117 -15.88 -2.83 15.80
N ALA A 118 -17.12 -3.34 15.83
CA ALA A 118 -17.98 -3.18 16.99
C ALA A 118 -17.73 -4.30 18.01
N ALA A 119 -17.41 -3.93 19.25
CA ALA A 119 -17.57 -4.83 20.39
C ALA A 119 -19.06 -4.89 20.77
N GLY A 120 -19.89 -5.61 20.00
CA GLY A 120 -21.30 -5.88 20.33
C GLY A 120 -22.33 -5.54 19.24
N ASN A 121 -23.61 -5.50 19.62
CA ASN A 121 -24.78 -5.28 18.74
C ASN A 121 -24.92 -3.82 18.27
N HIS A 122 -23.89 -3.27 17.63
CA HIS A 122 -23.94 -1.93 17.05
C HIS A 122 -24.72 -1.93 15.71
N PRO A 123 -25.48 -0.87 15.38
CA PRO A 123 -26.23 -0.77 14.12
C PRO A 123 -25.38 -0.81 12.84
N TYR A 124 -24.06 -0.67 12.97
CA TYR A 124 -23.11 -0.72 11.85
C TYR A 124 -22.29 -2.02 11.83
N SER A 125 -22.70 -3.03 12.60
CA SER A 125 -21.98 -4.30 12.70
C SER A 125 -21.89 -5.03 11.35
N GLY A 126 -20.77 -5.72 11.13
CA GLY A 126 -20.50 -6.47 9.91
C GLY A 126 -19.58 -5.76 8.93
N CYS A 127 -19.51 -6.32 7.72
CA CYS A 127 -18.63 -5.90 6.64
C CYS A 127 -19.45 -5.56 5.40
N VAL A 128 -19.22 -4.38 4.82
CA VAL A 128 -19.79 -4.02 3.52
C VAL A 128 -18.76 -4.21 2.43
N LYS A 129 -19.15 -4.83 1.32
CA LYS A 129 -18.30 -4.96 0.13
C LYS A 129 -18.20 -3.60 -0.58
N VAL A 130 -16.99 -3.19 -0.93
CA VAL A 130 -16.70 -1.93 -1.64
C VAL A 130 -16.59 -2.22 -3.13
N PRO A 131 -17.41 -1.56 -3.98
CA PRO A 131 -17.30 -1.72 -5.44
C PRO A 131 -16.09 -0.93 -5.96
N GLY A 132 -14.94 -1.60 -6.08
CA GLY A 132 -13.69 -0.97 -6.53
C GLY A 132 -13.00 -0.16 -5.43
N ALA A 133 -12.69 1.10 -5.72
CA ALA A 133 -12.04 2.00 -4.75
C ALA A 133 -13.04 2.55 -3.71
N LEU A 134 -12.53 2.92 -2.53
CA LEU A 134 -13.35 3.62 -1.54
C LEU A 134 -13.83 4.97 -2.10
N PRO A 135 -15.11 5.32 -1.92
CA PRO A 135 -15.57 6.66 -2.26
C PRO A 135 -14.88 7.66 -1.34
N GLY A 136 -14.54 8.86 -1.85
CA GLY A 136 -13.76 9.85 -1.10
C GLY A 136 -14.32 10.22 0.28
N LYS A 137 -15.65 10.14 0.46
CA LYS A 137 -16.33 10.35 1.75
C LYS A 137 -16.06 9.28 2.82
N ALA A 138 -15.52 8.11 2.44
CA ALA A 138 -15.22 6.97 3.31
C ALA A 138 -13.73 6.56 3.26
N ASP A 139 -12.91 7.34 2.55
CA ASP A 139 -11.51 7.04 2.28
C ASP A 139 -10.60 7.56 3.41
N VAL A 140 -10.13 6.67 4.29
CA VAL A 140 -9.24 7.00 5.42
C VAL A 140 -7.80 7.35 5.02
N LYS A 141 -7.48 7.28 3.72
CA LYS A 141 -6.18 7.56 3.09
C LYS A 141 -5.00 6.68 3.49
N VAL A 142 -4.97 6.17 4.72
CA VAL A 142 -3.87 5.34 5.25
C VAL A 142 -3.59 4.12 4.37
N GLN A 143 -4.62 3.50 3.79
CA GLN A 143 -4.43 2.33 2.93
C GLN A 143 -3.54 2.62 1.72
N HIS A 144 -3.57 3.84 1.18
CA HIS A 144 -2.82 4.15 -0.03
C HIS A 144 -1.31 3.99 0.14
N LEU A 145 -0.79 4.22 1.36
CA LEU A 145 0.62 4.03 1.72
C LEU A 145 1.11 2.59 1.47
N ILE A 146 0.19 1.63 1.52
CA ILE A 146 0.50 0.21 1.39
C ILE A 146 -0.16 -0.46 0.18
N THR A 147 -0.94 0.27 -0.60
CA THR A 147 -1.60 -0.27 -1.79
C THR A 147 -1.03 0.35 -3.07
N ASP A 148 -1.56 1.48 -3.48
CA ASP A 148 -1.40 2.07 -4.79
C ASP A 148 -0.26 3.07 -4.84
N TRP A 149 0.01 3.82 -3.75
CA TRP A 149 1.10 4.79 -3.77
C TRP A 149 2.46 4.15 -3.91
N GLN A 150 2.63 2.90 -3.45
CA GLN A 150 3.88 2.16 -3.71
C GLN A 150 4.12 1.94 -5.21
N ASN A 151 3.06 1.69 -5.99
CA ASN A 151 3.18 1.60 -7.44
C ASN A 151 3.58 2.95 -8.06
N LEU A 152 2.97 4.05 -7.60
CA LEU A 152 3.32 5.40 -8.04
C LEU A 152 4.77 5.75 -7.69
N LEU A 153 5.22 5.42 -6.48
CA LEU A 153 6.61 5.60 -6.06
C LEU A 153 7.58 4.74 -6.87
N THR A 154 7.16 3.61 -7.46
CA THR A 154 8.02 2.84 -8.37
C THR A 154 7.97 3.30 -9.83
N ASP A 155 6.98 4.11 -10.21
CA ASP A 155 6.80 4.53 -11.59
C ASP A 155 7.75 5.68 -11.96
N ARG A 156 8.71 5.38 -12.84
CA ARG A 156 9.69 6.35 -13.35
C ARG A 156 9.10 7.36 -14.33
N ARG A 157 7.89 7.12 -14.85
CA ARG A 157 7.19 8.03 -15.77
C ARG A 157 6.47 9.16 -15.04
N LEU A 158 6.23 9.00 -13.73
CA LEU A 158 5.64 10.06 -12.92
C LEU A 158 6.68 11.14 -12.62
N ALA A 159 6.28 12.38 -12.87
CA ALA A 159 7.09 13.56 -12.63
C ALA A 159 7.10 13.93 -11.12
N LEU A 160 7.70 13.05 -10.31
CA LEU A 160 7.90 13.22 -8.87
C LEU A 160 9.28 13.82 -8.61
N ALA A 161 9.34 14.93 -7.86
CA ALA A 161 10.58 15.44 -7.32
C ALA A 161 10.87 14.73 -5.99
N VAL A 162 12.06 14.15 -5.85
CA VAL A 162 12.46 13.42 -4.65
C VAL A 162 13.83 13.87 -4.17
N ALA A 163 13.95 14.18 -2.89
CA ALA A 163 15.19 14.55 -2.24
C ALA A 163 15.34 13.81 -0.91
N ASP A 164 16.57 13.71 -0.40
CA ASP A 164 16.81 13.25 0.97
C ASP A 164 16.14 14.20 1.97
N ALA A 165 15.53 13.64 2.99
CA ALA A 165 14.92 14.39 4.08
C ALA A 165 15.59 14.03 5.41
N ALA A 166 15.60 15.00 6.33
CA ALA A 166 15.95 14.72 7.72
C ALA A 166 15.01 13.65 8.29
N PRO A 167 15.53 12.68 9.09
CA PRO A 167 14.68 11.68 9.71
C PRO A 167 13.57 12.30 10.55
N LEU A 168 12.35 11.77 10.39
CA LEU A 168 11.25 12.13 11.29
C LEU A 168 11.56 11.61 12.71
N PRO A 169 11.13 12.31 13.78
CA PRO A 169 11.34 11.84 15.14
C PRO A 169 10.82 10.42 15.37
N GLY A 170 11.70 9.53 15.83
CA GLY A 170 11.40 8.10 16.05
C GLY A 170 11.42 7.23 14.80
N ALA A 171 11.53 7.81 13.60
CA ALA A 171 11.65 7.03 12.37
C ALA A 171 13.02 6.35 12.28
N ARG A 172 13.03 5.19 11.63
CA ARG A 172 14.23 4.41 11.33
C ARG A 172 14.46 4.35 9.82
N GLY A 173 15.65 3.95 9.39
CA GLY A 173 15.99 3.88 7.96
C GLY A 173 16.25 5.24 7.31
N LYS A 174 15.94 5.35 6.02
CA LYS A 174 16.16 6.56 5.19
C LYS A 174 14.84 7.26 4.90
N CYS A 175 14.85 8.58 4.91
CA CYS A 175 13.68 9.41 4.67
C CYS A 175 13.84 10.24 3.40
N TYR A 176 12.76 10.36 2.65
CA TYR A 176 12.72 11.06 1.38
C TYR A 176 11.55 12.05 1.38
N ALA A 177 11.83 13.29 0.98
CA ALA A 177 10.79 14.27 0.68
C ALA A 177 10.30 14.03 -0.75
N VAL A 178 8.97 13.93 -0.92
CA VAL A 178 8.30 13.76 -2.22
C VAL A 178 7.41 14.96 -2.45
N GLU A 179 7.63 15.62 -3.58
CA GLU A 179 6.92 16.84 -3.98
C GLU A 179 6.50 16.78 -5.45
N SER A 180 5.60 17.69 -5.83
CA SER A 180 5.23 17.84 -7.23
C SER A 180 6.40 18.48 -7.96
N SER A 181 6.79 17.93 -9.11
CA SER A 181 7.67 18.68 -10.01
C SER A 181 6.92 19.85 -10.64
N ALA A 182 7.65 20.85 -11.12
CA ALA A 182 7.08 22.00 -11.83
C ALA A 182 6.24 21.60 -13.07
N ALA A 183 6.40 20.37 -13.59
CA ALA A 183 5.67 19.85 -14.73
C ALA A 183 4.29 19.23 -14.39
N SER A 184 3.94 19.12 -13.11
CA SER A 184 2.65 18.54 -12.69
C SER A 184 1.91 19.45 -11.71
N LEU A 185 0.67 19.79 -12.05
CA LEU A 185 -0.21 20.62 -11.22
C LEU A 185 -0.85 19.83 -10.06
N LYS A 186 -0.89 18.50 -10.15
CA LYS A 186 -1.48 17.64 -9.11
C LYS A 186 -0.77 16.30 -9.04
N LEU A 187 -0.27 15.97 -7.85
CA LEU A 187 0.31 14.66 -7.59
C LEU A 187 -0.80 13.59 -7.45
N PRO A 188 -0.56 12.37 -7.94
CA PRO A 188 -1.44 11.23 -7.73
C PRO A 188 -1.27 10.58 -6.34
N LEU A 189 -0.33 11.07 -5.54
CA LEU A 189 -0.14 10.74 -4.12
C LEU A 189 0.03 12.02 -3.30
N ASP A 190 -0.08 11.91 -1.98
CA ASP A 190 0.18 13.07 -1.13
C ASP A 190 1.68 13.40 -1.09
N ALA A 191 2.01 14.68 -1.28
CA ALA A 191 3.35 15.18 -1.00
C ALA A 191 3.65 15.02 0.50
N GLY A 192 4.93 14.83 0.83
CA GLY A 192 5.35 14.65 2.21
C GLY A 192 6.68 13.92 2.36
N ILE A 193 6.94 13.46 3.58
CA ILE A 193 8.15 12.71 3.92
C ILE A 193 7.79 11.24 4.12
N TYR A 194 8.51 10.36 3.45
CA TYR A 194 8.36 8.90 3.53
C TYR A 194 9.67 8.29 4.01
N CYS A 195 9.61 7.53 5.10
CA CYS A 195 10.75 6.88 5.71
C CYS A 195 10.63 5.36 5.58
N TYR A 196 11.66 4.73 5.05
CA TYR A 196 11.71 3.29 4.82
C TYR A 196 13.02 2.69 5.34
N GLU A 197 12.95 1.50 5.92
CA GLU A 197 14.11 0.63 6.07
C GLU A 197 14.58 0.08 4.72
N ALA A 198 15.74 -0.57 4.70
CA ALA A 198 16.30 -1.17 3.49
C ALA A 198 15.44 -2.34 2.95
N ASP A 199 14.75 -3.05 3.84
CA ASP A 199 13.82 -4.14 3.49
C ASP A 199 12.45 -3.66 2.96
N GLY A 200 12.24 -2.33 2.89
CA GLY A 200 10.97 -1.73 2.47
C GLY A 200 9.94 -1.56 3.59
N THR A 201 10.29 -1.84 4.85
CA THR A 201 9.41 -1.51 5.99
C THR A 201 9.19 0.00 6.04
N LEU A 202 7.95 0.46 5.91
CA LEU A 202 7.59 1.86 6.16
C LEU A 202 7.74 2.13 7.65
N THR A 203 8.65 3.03 8.03
CA THR A 203 8.91 3.35 9.44
C THR A 203 8.22 4.63 9.86
N ALA A 204 8.03 5.56 8.93
CA ALA A 204 7.22 6.75 9.15
C ALA A 204 6.74 7.34 7.82
N ALA A 205 5.61 8.03 7.87
CA ALA A 205 5.14 8.88 6.79
C ALA A 205 4.53 10.15 7.37
N LYS A 206 4.92 11.32 6.90
CA LYS A 206 4.30 12.61 7.24
C LYS A 206 3.74 13.21 5.95
N VAL A 207 2.42 13.18 5.82
CA VAL A 207 1.66 13.55 4.61
C VAL A 207 0.44 14.39 5.00
N ALA A 208 -0.34 14.86 4.01
CA ALA A 208 -1.43 15.80 4.24
C ALA A 208 -2.48 15.31 5.25
N PHE A 209 -2.81 14.01 5.26
CA PHE A 209 -3.80 13.45 6.18
C PHE A 209 -3.27 13.17 7.60
N GLY A 210 -1.95 13.24 7.83
CA GLY A 210 -1.36 13.02 9.16
C GLY A 210 0.05 12.43 9.13
N THR A 211 0.48 11.97 10.30
CA THR A 211 1.78 11.31 10.50
C THR A 211 1.58 9.89 11.01
N LEU A 212 2.11 8.89 10.30
CA LEU A 212 2.28 7.52 10.80
C LEU A 212 3.71 7.32 11.29
N LEU A 213 3.87 6.65 12.43
CA LEU A 213 5.16 6.23 12.97
C LEU A 213 5.06 4.77 13.42
N LEU A 214 5.99 3.93 12.96
CA LEU A 214 6.04 2.51 13.30
C LEU A 214 6.35 2.30 14.78
N GLU A 215 5.54 1.48 15.43
CA GLU A 215 5.72 1.04 16.81
C GLU A 215 6.49 -0.28 16.84
N GLY A 216 7.70 -0.25 17.41
CA GLY A 216 8.51 -1.45 17.61
C GLY A 216 8.92 -2.14 16.30
N THR A 217 9.05 -3.47 16.37
CA THR A 217 9.41 -4.33 15.25
C THR A 217 8.15 -5.01 14.69
N PRO A 218 7.96 -5.01 13.36
CA PRO A 218 6.86 -5.75 12.75
C PRO A 218 6.87 -7.24 13.11
N GLY A 219 5.68 -7.80 13.31
CA GLY A 219 5.47 -9.23 13.54
C GLY A 219 5.34 -10.03 12.23
N LEU A 220 5.37 -11.36 12.37
CA LEU A 220 5.24 -12.29 11.25
C LEU A 220 3.86 -12.16 10.57
N ALA A 221 3.85 -12.34 9.24
CA ALA A 221 2.62 -12.37 8.47
C ALA A 221 1.80 -13.63 8.78
N PRO A 222 0.47 -13.50 8.95
CA PRO A 222 -0.41 -14.65 8.92
C PRO A 222 -0.49 -15.24 7.50
N PRO A 223 -0.95 -16.49 7.34
CA PRO A 223 -1.15 -17.09 6.01
C PRO A 223 -2.18 -16.32 5.18
N SER A 224 -3.26 -15.85 5.80
CA SER A 224 -4.36 -15.10 5.18
C SER A 224 -5.02 -14.17 6.20
N VAL A 225 -5.72 -13.12 5.75
CA VAL A 225 -6.64 -12.34 6.60
C VAL A 225 -8.09 -12.77 6.40
N SER A 226 -8.83 -12.82 7.50
CA SER A 226 -10.27 -13.04 7.52
C SER A 226 -11.03 -11.73 7.77
N LEU A 227 -12.28 -11.70 7.33
CA LEU A 227 -13.20 -10.61 7.67
C LEU A 227 -13.53 -10.71 9.17
N PRO A 228 -13.50 -9.58 9.92
CA PRO A 228 -13.85 -9.57 11.34
C PRO A 228 -15.36 -9.76 11.62
N GLY A 229 -16.20 -9.81 10.59
CA GLY A 229 -17.64 -10.01 10.71
C GLY A 229 -18.27 -10.47 9.40
N PRO A 230 -19.57 -10.81 9.42
CA PRO A 230 -20.29 -11.26 8.23
C PRO A 230 -20.41 -10.14 7.20
N VAL A 231 -20.46 -10.49 5.91
CA VAL A 231 -20.75 -9.53 4.86
C VAL A 231 -22.24 -9.20 4.86
N VAL A 232 -22.56 -7.92 4.96
CA VAL A 232 -23.94 -7.40 4.95
C VAL A 232 -24.15 -6.45 3.78
N PRO A 233 -25.37 -6.34 3.23
CA PRO A 233 -25.70 -5.31 2.26
C PRO A 233 -25.51 -3.91 2.88
N GLY A 234 -24.92 -2.98 2.14
CA GLY A 234 -24.75 -1.63 2.63
C GLY A 234 -23.76 -0.80 1.82
N GLN A 235 -23.44 0.36 2.35
CA GLN A 235 -22.44 1.29 1.81
C GLN A 235 -21.32 1.49 2.84
N PRO A 236 -20.08 1.79 2.40
CA PRO A 236 -19.01 2.18 3.31
C PRO A 236 -19.44 3.34 4.19
N LEU A 237 -19.19 3.20 5.48
CA LEU A 237 -19.35 4.22 6.49
C LEU A 237 -18.52 5.46 6.14
N PRO A 238 -19.13 6.65 6.12
CA PRO A 238 -18.41 7.88 5.86
C PRO A 238 -17.48 8.26 7.03
N LEU A 239 -16.45 9.05 6.72
CA LEU A 239 -15.54 9.61 7.70
C LEU A 239 -16.24 10.61 8.62
N THR A 240 -17.22 11.35 8.10
CA THR A 240 -17.99 12.35 8.84
C THR A 240 -19.25 11.73 9.42
N ALA A 241 -19.55 12.06 10.67
CA ALA A 241 -20.81 11.65 11.30
C ALA A 241 -22.03 12.18 10.51
N PRO A 242 -23.14 11.42 10.47
CA PRO A 242 -24.40 11.92 9.94
C PRO A 242 -24.86 13.13 10.76
N PRO A 243 -25.63 14.05 10.15
CA PRO A 243 -26.19 15.19 10.88
C PRO A 243 -27.07 14.70 12.02
N SER A 244 -26.98 15.35 13.19
CA SER A 244 -27.87 15.06 14.32
C SER A 244 -29.32 15.28 13.89
N PRO A 245 -30.26 14.39 14.28
CA PRO A 245 -31.67 14.62 14.03
C PRO A 245 -32.10 15.94 14.68
N LYS A 246 -32.81 16.80 13.93
CA LYS A 246 -33.40 18.00 14.51
C LYS A 246 -34.43 17.59 15.57
N PRO A 247 -34.49 18.27 16.73
CA PRO A 247 -35.57 18.04 17.69
C PRO A 247 -36.91 18.25 16.97
N SER A 248 -37.74 17.21 16.89
CA SER A 248 -39.14 17.40 16.51
C SER A 248 -39.80 18.13 17.66
N ALA A 249 -40.38 19.30 17.39
CA ALA A 249 -41.26 19.95 18.34
C ALA A 249 -42.45 19.03 18.59
N SER A 250 -42.42 18.30 19.71
CA SER A 250 -43.57 17.54 20.18
C SER A 250 -44.66 18.56 20.49
N ALA A 251 -45.78 18.50 19.77
CA ALA A 251 -46.95 19.33 20.05
C ALA A 251 -47.48 18.96 21.44
N SER A 252 -47.10 19.75 22.44
CA SER A 252 -47.70 19.70 23.77
C SER A 252 -49.17 20.12 23.67
N ALA A 253 -50.04 19.15 23.91
CA ALA A 253 -51.41 19.23 24.41
C ALA A 253 -52.14 20.58 24.32
N SER A 254 -53.18 20.65 23.47
CA SER A 254 -54.30 21.55 23.71
C SER A 254 -54.97 21.19 25.04
N PRO A 255 -55.17 22.15 25.97
CA PRO A 255 -56.03 21.90 27.11
C PRO A 255 -57.49 21.83 26.65
N SER A 256 -58.17 20.73 27.02
CA SER A 256 -59.61 20.57 26.88
C SER A 256 -60.35 21.74 27.53
N ALA A 257 -61.19 22.42 26.76
CA ALA A 257 -62.27 23.22 27.32
C ALA A 257 -63.26 22.28 28.03
N LYS A 258 -63.57 22.57 29.29
CA LYS A 258 -64.62 21.91 30.09
C LYS A 258 -65.97 22.66 29.89
N PRO A 259 -67.12 21.99 30.16
CA PRO A 259 -68.45 22.26 29.57
C PRO A 259 -69.11 23.57 30.02
#